data_AF-A0A0L0CFX3-F1
#
_entry.id   AF-A0A0L0CFX3-F1
#
_cell.length_a   1.000
_cell.length_b   1.000
_cell.length_c   1.000
_cell.angle_alpha   90.00
_cell.angle_beta   90.00
_cell.angle_gamma   90.00
#
_symmetry.space_group_name_H-M   'P 1'
#
loop_
_entity.id
_entity.type
_entity.pdbx_description
1 polymer ?
#
loop_
_entity_poly.entity_id
_entity_poly.type
_entity_poly.pdbx_seq_one_letter_code
_entity_poly.pdbx_strand_id
1 'polypeptide(L)'
;IVTPKWLIAPAPHPIVIPRAIGNIKQDVQGEVESSTTSLRYPSVGIYTRSWKATMFFISLGFVLLSLTVVCTLVSCCRQSIFGKSIHNMTACAQVIAGISVMMSLFLHPLGWSAHRVQLLCGPDAEPFYAAGCSIGMSFYCAVAGVLLCFLCAGISLKAESSNMRSRVKRRVEGGDRLVCIP
;
A
#
# COMPACT_ATOMS: atom_id res chain seq x y z
N ILE A 1 -3.76 1.05 5.38
CA ILE A 1 -5.07 1.31 6.05
C ILE A 1 -4.91 2.01 7.40
N VAL A 2 -3.94 1.63 8.23
CA VAL A 2 -3.81 2.14 9.61
C VAL A 2 -3.38 3.61 9.73
N THR A 3 -2.76 4.22 8.71
CA THR A 3 -2.30 5.62 8.78
C THR A 3 -3.03 6.52 7.77
N PRO A 4 -3.95 7.40 8.21
CA PRO A 4 -4.72 8.27 7.31
C PRO A 4 -3.90 9.43 6.72
N LYS A 5 -2.62 9.57 7.07
CA LYS A 5 -1.71 10.63 6.58
C LYS A 5 -1.09 10.31 5.21
N TRP A 6 -1.91 10.18 4.17
CA TRP A 6 -1.43 10.03 2.80
C TRP A 6 -1.02 11.38 2.17
N LEU A 7 -1.75 12.44 2.54
CA LEU A 7 -1.47 13.83 2.20
C LEU A 7 -1.41 14.64 3.50
N ILE A 8 -0.50 15.59 3.55
CA ILE A 8 -0.30 16.52 4.65
C ILE A 8 -0.59 17.91 4.09
N ALA A 9 -1.67 18.52 4.58
CA ALA A 9 -1.99 19.90 4.26
C ALA A 9 -0.84 20.81 4.71
N PRO A 10 -0.55 21.90 3.97
CA PRO A 10 0.46 22.86 4.38
C PRO A 10 0.11 23.38 5.78
N ALA A 11 1.14 23.61 6.61
CA ALA A 11 0.94 24.29 7.88
C ALA A 11 0.24 25.63 7.62
N PRO A 12 -0.72 26.05 8.47
CA PRO A 12 -1.35 27.35 8.29
C PRO A 12 -0.23 28.40 8.28
N HIS A 13 -0.10 29.11 7.16
CA HIS A 13 0.70 30.32 7.15
C HIS A 13 0.15 31.23 8.26
N PRO A 14 0.99 31.84 9.11
CA PRO A 14 0.51 32.83 10.04
C PRO A 14 -0.14 33.93 9.19
N ILE A 15 -1.47 33.97 9.18
CA ILE A 15 -2.20 35.09 8.63
C ILE A 15 -1.80 36.26 9.52
N VAL A 16 -0.86 37.08 9.03
CA VAL A 16 -0.59 38.38 9.61
C VAL A 16 -1.82 39.22 9.30
N ILE A 17 -2.82 39.14 10.17
CA ILE A 17 -3.93 40.09 10.18
C ILE A 17 -3.29 41.44 10.49
N PRO A 18 -3.34 42.46 9.62
CA PRO A 18 -2.91 43.79 9.98
C PRO A 18 -3.77 44.23 11.17
N ARG A 19 -3.17 44.34 12.35
CA ARG A 19 -3.85 44.87 13.55
C ARG A 19 -4.15 46.34 13.32
N ALA A 20 -5.28 46.63 12.70
CA ALA A 20 -5.92 47.94 12.79
C ALA A 20 -6.76 47.97 14.08
N ILE A 21 -6.17 48.60 15.11
CA ILE A 21 -6.82 49.31 16.23
C ILE A 21 -7.79 48.49 17.11
N GLY A 22 -7.36 48.19 18.34
CA GLY A 22 -8.27 47.86 19.44
C GLY A 22 -7.65 46.97 20.51
N ASN A 23 -7.40 47.55 21.69
CA ASN A 23 -6.92 46.90 22.91
C ASN A 23 -7.65 45.60 23.26
N ILE A 24 -7.03 44.43 23.05
CA ILE A 24 -7.31 43.24 23.87
C ILE A 24 -5.97 42.54 24.16
N LYS A 25 -5.59 42.58 25.43
CA LYS A 25 -4.50 41.81 26.03
C LYS A 25 -4.98 40.35 26.12
N GLN A 26 -4.47 39.46 25.27
CA GLN A 26 -4.60 38.02 25.48
C GLN A 26 -3.21 37.42 25.68
N ASP A 27 -3.06 36.91 26.89
CA ASP A 27 -1.98 36.07 27.38
C ASP A 27 -1.73 34.91 26.40
N VAL A 28 -0.46 34.74 26.02
CA VAL A 28 0.01 33.64 25.17
C VAL A 28 0.13 32.41 26.06
N GLN A 29 -0.94 31.62 26.15
CA GLN A 29 -0.87 30.23 26.58
C GLN A 29 -2.13 29.50 26.08
N GLY A 30 -2.09 29.01 24.84
CA GLY A 30 -3.21 28.28 24.23
C GLY A 30 -2.68 27.06 23.50
N GLU A 31 -3.03 25.89 24.02
CA GLU A 31 -2.85 24.57 23.42
C GLU A 31 -2.90 24.58 21.89
N VAL A 32 -2.01 23.80 21.27
CA VAL A 32 -2.24 23.23 19.93
C VAL A 32 -3.37 22.21 20.07
N GLU A 33 -4.56 22.70 20.39
CA GLU A 33 -5.76 21.91 20.28
C GLU A 33 -5.98 21.77 18.78
N SER A 34 -5.91 20.52 18.33
CA SER A 34 -6.33 20.05 17.03
C SER A 34 -7.82 20.38 16.86
N SER A 35 -8.14 21.67 16.67
CA SER A 35 -9.47 22.18 16.52
C SER A 35 -9.94 21.72 15.16
N THR A 36 -10.51 20.54 15.19
CA THR A 36 -11.12 19.85 14.08
C THR A 36 -12.36 20.66 13.78
N THR A 37 -12.22 21.73 12.99
CA THR A 37 -13.36 22.33 12.31
C THR A 37 -13.91 21.22 11.42
N SER A 38 -14.88 20.49 11.98
CA SER A 38 -15.55 19.40 11.31
C SER A 38 -16.36 20.01 10.19
N LEU A 39 -15.70 20.22 9.05
CA LEU A 39 -16.34 20.57 7.80
C LEU A 39 -17.27 19.40 7.49
N ARG A 40 -18.53 19.54 7.89
CA ARG A 40 -19.58 18.54 7.71
C ARG A 40 -19.89 18.47 6.23
N TYR A 41 -19.11 17.67 5.50
CA TYR A 41 -19.41 17.32 4.12
C TYR A 41 -20.77 16.63 4.06
N PRO A 42 -21.69 17.01 3.17
CA PRO A 42 -22.96 16.33 3.02
C PRO A 42 -22.69 14.83 2.75
N SER A 43 -23.20 13.97 3.63
CA SER A 43 -22.81 12.56 3.75
C SER A 43 -23.37 11.64 2.65
N VAL A 44 -23.87 12.20 1.55
CA VAL A 44 -24.56 11.44 0.49
C VAL A 44 -23.73 11.47 -0.81
N GLY A 45 -22.84 10.48 -0.97
CA GLY A 45 -22.27 10.11 -2.28
C GLY A 45 -20.88 10.63 -2.67
N ILE A 46 -20.11 11.22 -1.75
CA ILE A 46 -18.91 12.05 -2.09
C ILE A 46 -17.59 11.26 -2.27
N TYR A 47 -17.55 9.94 -2.09
CA TYR A 47 -16.34 9.18 -2.42
C TYR A 47 -16.26 8.93 -3.92
N THR A 48 -15.43 9.70 -4.64
CA THR A 48 -15.14 9.51 -6.05
C THR A 48 -14.80 8.04 -6.32
N ARG A 49 -15.29 7.48 -7.43
CA ARG A 49 -15.09 6.07 -7.82
C ARG A 49 -13.63 5.62 -7.70
N SER A 50 -12.68 6.49 -8.05
CA SER A 50 -11.23 6.25 -7.94
C SER A 50 -10.76 5.97 -6.51
N TRP A 51 -11.29 6.69 -5.51
CA TRP A 51 -10.95 6.48 -4.10
C TRP A 51 -11.52 5.16 -3.58
N LYS A 52 -12.75 4.81 -3.99
CA LYS A 52 -13.36 3.52 -3.64
C LYS A 52 -12.57 2.35 -4.24
N ALA A 53 -12.14 2.47 -5.50
CA ALA A 53 -11.28 1.48 -6.15
C ALA A 53 -9.92 1.35 -5.45
N THR A 54 -9.28 2.48 -5.09
CA THR A 54 -8.02 2.49 -4.33
C THR A 54 -8.15 1.72 -3.02
N MET A 55 -9.22 1.97 -2.25
CA MET A 55 -9.49 1.28 -0.98
C MET A 55 -9.74 -0.23 -1.15
N PHE A 56 -10.37 -0.63 -2.25
CA PHE A 56 -10.57 -2.04 -2.57
C PHE A 56 -9.24 -2.74 -2.87
N PHE A 57 -8.42 -2.19 -3.76
CA PHE A 57 -7.14 -2.80 -4.14
C PHE A 57 -6.14 -2.85 -2.99
N ILE A 58 -6.05 -1.79 -2.18
CA ILE A 58 -5.15 -1.77 -1.01
C ILE A 58 -5.60 -2.78 0.06
N SER A 59 -6.91 -2.95 0.25
CA SER A 59 -7.48 -3.95 1.17
C SER A 59 -7.19 -5.36 0.68
N LEU A 60 -7.45 -5.63 -0.60
CA LEU A 60 -7.16 -6.93 -1.23
C LEU A 60 -5.68 -7.30 -1.08
N GLY A 61 -4.78 -6.37 -1.40
CA GLY A 61 -3.34 -6.58 -1.24
C GLY A 61 -2.93 -6.88 0.19
N PHE A 62 -3.48 -6.14 1.17
CA PHE A 62 -3.19 -6.37 2.58
C PHE A 62 -3.70 -7.74 3.08
N VAL A 63 -4.88 -8.17 2.64
CA VAL A 63 -5.44 -9.50 2.96
C VAL A 63 -4.56 -10.60 2.39
N LEU A 64 -4.11 -10.47 1.14
CA LEU A 64 -3.23 -11.45 0.50
C LEU A 64 -1.85 -11.52 1.18
N LEU A 65 -1.29 -10.37 1.58
CA LEU A 65 -0.05 -10.33 2.37
C LEU A 65 -0.23 -10.99 3.74
N SER A 66 -1.34 -10.73 4.42
CA SER A 66 -1.65 -11.33 5.72
C SER A 66 -1.80 -12.86 5.60
N LEU A 67 -2.51 -13.33 4.58
CA LEU A 67 -2.63 -14.77 4.28
C LEU A 67 -1.25 -15.39 4.01
N THR A 68 -0.39 -14.70 3.27
CA THR A 68 0.98 -15.15 2.99
C THR A 68 1.79 -15.33 4.27
N VAL A 69 1.70 -14.39 5.22
CA VAL A 69 2.37 -14.49 6.52
C VAL A 69 1.85 -15.69 7.31
N VAL A 70 0.53 -15.86 7.36
CA VAL A 70 -0.10 -17.01 8.05
C VAL A 70 0.34 -18.34 7.41
N CYS A 71 0.34 -18.45 6.09
CA CYS A 71 0.82 -19.63 5.37
C CYS A 71 2.30 -19.92 5.69
N THR A 72 3.12 -18.88 5.82
CA THR A 72 4.54 -19.02 6.17
C THR A 72 4.70 -19.52 7.61
N LEU A 73 3.97 -18.95 8.58
CA LEU A 73 4.00 -19.39 9.98
C LEU A 73 3.54 -20.84 10.13
N VAL A 74 2.45 -21.21 9.45
CA VAL A 74 1.95 -22.59 9.45
C VAL A 74 2.97 -23.54 8.81
N SER A 75 3.69 -23.11 7.77
CA SER A 75 4.78 -23.90 7.18
C SER A 75 5.94 -24.12 8.15
N CYS A 76 6.24 -23.13 9.01
CA CYS A 76 7.27 -23.26 10.05
C CYS A 76 6.84 -24.21 11.18
N CYS A 77 5.58 -24.16 11.61
CA CYS A 77 5.07 -25.00 12.72
C CYS A 77 4.69 -26.42 12.29
N ARG A 78 4.29 -26.61 11.04
CA ARG A 78 4.04 -27.92 10.41
C ARG A 78 4.79 -28.00 9.10
N GLN A 79 5.98 -28.57 9.15
CA GLN A 79 6.83 -28.89 8.00
C GLN A 79 6.16 -29.84 6.97
N SER A 80 4.96 -30.33 7.28
CA SER A 80 4.15 -31.20 6.43
C SER A 80 2.69 -30.75 6.43
N ILE A 81 2.38 -29.70 5.68
CA ILE A 81 1.03 -29.47 5.17
C ILE A 81 1.12 -29.59 3.64
N PHE A 82 0.46 -30.62 3.11
CA PHE A 82 -0.03 -30.69 1.74
C PHE A 82 0.83 -31.20 0.56
N GLY A 83 2.06 -31.70 0.71
CA GLY A 83 2.73 -32.48 -0.37
C GLY A 83 2.83 -31.79 -1.76
N LYS A 84 2.52 -30.48 -1.84
CA LYS A 84 2.58 -29.56 -2.96
C LYS A 84 3.38 -28.36 -2.47
N SER A 85 4.18 -27.74 -3.34
CA SER A 85 5.08 -26.64 -2.97
C SER A 85 4.31 -25.46 -2.38
N ILE A 86 4.27 -25.35 -1.05
CA ILE A 86 3.65 -24.21 -0.34
C ILE A 86 4.33 -22.92 -0.78
N HIS A 87 5.64 -22.96 -1.02
CA HIS A 87 6.46 -21.84 -1.49
C HIS A 87 6.01 -21.28 -2.84
N ASN A 88 5.52 -22.11 -3.76
CA ASN A 88 5.00 -21.63 -5.05
C ASN A 88 3.66 -20.90 -4.86
N MET A 89 2.79 -21.41 -3.98
CA MET A 89 1.49 -20.79 -3.72
C MET A 89 1.63 -19.43 -3.02
N THR A 90 2.53 -19.30 -2.04
CA THR A 90 2.85 -18.01 -1.42
C THR A 90 3.56 -17.05 -2.38
N ALA A 91 4.45 -17.52 -3.25
CA ALA A 91 5.09 -16.68 -4.26
C ALA A 91 4.05 -16.05 -5.21
N CYS A 92 3.12 -16.85 -5.74
CA CYS A 92 2.02 -16.35 -6.58
C CYS A 92 1.14 -15.35 -5.82
N ALA A 93 0.76 -15.65 -4.58
CA ALA A 93 -0.04 -14.76 -3.75
C ALA A 93 0.67 -13.42 -3.48
N GLN A 94 1.99 -13.44 -3.24
CA GLN A 94 2.81 -12.24 -3.07
C GLN A 94 2.84 -11.39 -4.33
N VAL A 95 3.03 -11.98 -5.52
CA VAL A 95 3.01 -11.22 -6.77
C VAL A 95 1.67 -10.54 -7.00
N ILE A 96 0.56 -11.25 -6.79
CA ILE A 96 -0.80 -10.68 -6.93
C ILE A 96 -1.01 -9.56 -5.91
N ALA A 97 -0.58 -9.77 -4.66
CA ALA A 97 -0.66 -8.75 -3.62
C ALA A 97 0.15 -7.50 -4.01
N GLY A 98 1.40 -7.66 -4.45
CA GLY A 98 2.27 -6.58 -4.91
C GLY A 98 1.64 -5.78 -6.05
N ILE A 99 1.10 -6.44 -7.07
CA ILE A 99 0.42 -5.79 -8.20
C ILE A 99 -0.82 -5.02 -7.72
N SER A 100 -1.65 -5.60 -6.85
CA SER A 100 -2.84 -4.92 -6.33
C SER A 100 -2.50 -3.67 -5.52
N VAL A 101 -1.48 -3.72 -4.64
CA VAL A 101 -1.02 -2.54 -3.89
C VAL A 101 -0.39 -1.52 -4.84
N MET A 102 0.37 -1.95 -5.84
CA MET A 102 0.94 -1.07 -6.86
C MET A 102 -0.15 -0.32 -7.65
N MET A 103 -1.23 -1.01 -8.03
CA MET A 103 -2.39 -0.37 -8.67
C MET A 103 -3.05 0.68 -7.76
N SER A 104 -3.12 0.41 -6.45
CA SER A 104 -3.65 1.38 -5.48
C SER A 104 -2.78 2.64 -5.38
N LEU A 105 -1.45 2.49 -5.50
CA LEU A 105 -0.52 3.63 -5.51
C LEU A 105 -0.68 4.50 -6.75
N PHE A 106 -1.07 3.94 -7.90
CA PHE A 106 -1.38 4.71 -9.11
C PHE A 106 -2.78 5.35 -9.06
N LEU A 107 -3.78 4.66 -8.53
CA LEU A 107 -5.14 5.17 -8.42
C LEU A 107 -5.26 6.29 -7.38
N HIS A 108 -4.39 6.32 -6.38
CA HIS A 108 -4.37 7.35 -5.35
C HIS A 108 -4.13 8.78 -5.90
N PRO A 109 -3.05 9.07 -6.66
CA PRO A 109 -2.82 10.37 -7.28
C PRO A 109 -3.82 10.71 -8.40
N LEU A 110 -4.40 9.71 -9.07
CA LEU A 110 -5.51 9.93 -10.00
C LEU A 110 -6.77 10.46 -9.31
N GLY A 111 -6.92 10.23 -8.00
CA GLY A 111 -8.00 10.76 -7.19
C GLY A 111 -7.80 12.20 -6.71
N TRP A 112 -6.66 12.83 -6.97
CA TRP A 112 -6.33 14.17 -6.47
C TRP A 112 -7.05 15.31 -7.19
N SER A 113 -7.57 15.09 -8.40
CA SER A 113 -8.43 16.06 -9.09
C SER A 113 -9.84 16.20 -8.50
N ALA A 114 -10.16 15.44 -7.45
CA ALA A 114 -11.44 15.56 -6.78
C ALA A 114 -11.54 16.89 -6.05
N HIS A 115 -12.70 17.56 -6.14
CA HIS A 115 -12.97 18.85 -5.49
C HIS A 115 -12.60 18.88 -4.00
N ARG A 116 -12.75 17.76 -3.29
CA ARG A 116 -12.36 17.63 -1.88
C ARG A 116 -10.86 17.85 -1.64
N VAL A 117 -10.01 17.33 -2.54
CA VAL A 117 -8.55 17.48 -2.43
C VAL A 117 -8.15 18.89 -2.84
N GLN A 118 -8.79 19.45 -3.87
CA GLN A 118 -8.57 20.85 -4.27
C GLN A 118 -8.94 21.84 -3.15
N LEU A 119 -10.00 21.58 -2.38
CA LEU A 119 -10.33 22.40 -1.21
C LEU A 119 -9.27 22.32 -0.09
N LEU A 120 -8.54 21.20 0.03
CA LEU A 120 -7.53 20.99 1.08
C LEU A 120 -6.13 21.46 0.66
N CYS A 121 -5.77 21.24 -0.60
CA CYS A 121 -4.42 21.39 -1.13
C CYS A 121 -4.27 22.57 -2.09
N GLY A 122 -5.38 23.21 -2.48
CA GLY A 122 -5.42 24.32 -3.43
C GLY A 122 -6.15 23.94 -4.73
N PRO A 123 -6.75 24.92 -5.43
CA PRO A 123 -7.48 24.69 -6.68
C PRO A 123 -6.60 24.12 -7.80
N ASP A 124 -5.29 24.36 -7.72
CA ASP A 124 -4.29 23.87 -8.68
C ASP A 124 -3.92 22.39 -8.45
N ALA A 125 -4.62 21.66 -7.57
CA ALA A 125 -4.37 20.24 -7.38
C ALA A 125 -4.88 19.43 -8.58
N GLU A 126 -3.95 18.83 -9.30
CA GLU A 126 -4.15 18.03 -10.51
C GLU A 126 -3.68 16.57 -10.29
N PRO A 127 -4.06 15.62 -11.16
CA PRO A 127 -3.54 14.26 -11.07
C PRO A 127 -2.01 14.26 -11.05
N PHE A 128 -1.41 13.59 -10.05
CA PHE A 128 0.05 13.58 -9.80
C PHE A 128 0.69 14.89 -9.32
N TYR A 129 -0.08 15.98 -9.18
CA TYR A 129 0.41 17.26 -8.66
C TYR A 129 -0.41 17.71 -7.44
N ALA A 130 0.18 17.57 -6.25
CA ALA A 130 -0.51 17.83 -4.97
C ALA A 130 -0.60 19.33 -4.58
N ALA A 131 -0.25 20.25 -5.47
CA ALA A 131 -0.22 21.70 -5.24
C ALA A 131 0.48 22.06 -3.90
N GLY A 132 -0.24 22.67 -2.94
CA GLY A 132 0.32 23.08 -1.65
C GLY A 132 0.51 21.96 -0.62
N CYS A 133 0.06 20.74 -0.90
CA CYS A 133 0.16 19.61 0.03
C CYS A 133 1.45 18.80 -0.17
N SER A 134 2.00 18.29 0.93
CA SER A 134 3.10 17.32 0.90
C SER A 134 2.60 15.88 1.00
N ILE A 135 3.32 14.94 0.37
CA ILE A 135 3.05 13.50 0.49
C ILE A 135 3.43 13.03 1.90
N GLY A 136 2.55 12.26 2.54
CA GLY A 136 2.77 11.76 3.89
C GLY A 136 3.47 10.40 3.96
N MET A 137 3.95 10.05 5.16
CA MET A 137 4.73 8.83 5.43
C MET A 137 4.02 7.54 5.02
N SER A 138 2.68 7.50 5.03
CA SER A 138 1.90 6.33 4.61
C SER A 138 2.20 5.90 3.18
N PHE A 139 2.40 6.85 2.27
CA PHE A 139 2.67 6.56 0.86
C PHE A 139 4.04 5.89 0.72
N TYR A 140 5.06 6.41 1.40
CA TYR A 140 6.40 5.82 1.43
C TYR A 140 6.39 4.41 2.03
N CYS A 141 5.64 4.18 3.11
CA CYS A 141 5.48 2.84 3.69
C CYS A 141 4.83 1.86 2.70
N ALA A 142 3.85 2.30 1.92
CA ALA A 142 3.21 1.46 0.91
C ALA A 142 4.18 1.11 -0.24
N VAL A 143 4.99 2.07 -0.71
CA VAL A 143 6.06 1.82 -1.70
C VAL A 143 7.07 0.81 -1.15
N ALA A 144 7.57 1.02 0.07
CA ALA A 144 8.50 0.09 0.72
C ALA A 144 7.90 -1.32 0.88
N GLY A 145 6.61 -1.42 1.21
CA GLY A 145 5.89 -2.69 1.31
C GLY A 145 5.81 -3.43 -0.03
N VAL A 146 5.56 -2.71 -1.14
CA VAL A 146 5.55 -3.31 -2.49
C VAL A 146 6.93 -3.85 -2.88
N LEU A 147 7.99 -3.08 -2.63
CA LEU A 147 9.37 -3.52 -2.89
C LEU A 147 9.72 -4.78 -2.09
N LEU A 148 9.41 -4.77 -0.79
CA LEU A 148 9.65 -5.92 0.08
C LEU A 148 8.84 -7.15 -0.36
N CYS A 149 7.61 -6.95 -0.85
CA CYS A 149 6.78 -8.01 -1.39
C CYS A 149 7.41 -8.67 -2.62
N PHE A 150 7.90 -7.89 -3.57
CA PHE A 150 8.60 -8.41 -4.75
C PHE A 150 9.91 -9.11 -4.40
N LEU A 151 10.67 -8.59 -3.44
CA LEU A 151 11.87 -9.27 -2.93
C LEU A 151 11.52 -10.64 -2.32
N CYS A 152 10.47 -10.71 -1.52
CA CYS A 152 10.01 -11.96 -0.92
C CYS A 152 9.54 -12.97 -1.97
N ALA A 153 8.82 -12.51 -3.00
CA ALA A 153 8.41 -13.34 -4.13
C ALA A 153 9.62 -13.87 -4.90
N GLY A 154 10.61 -13.01 -5.18
CA GLY A 154 11.85 -13.40 -5.86
C GLY A 154 12.64 -14.47 -5.09
N ILE A 155 12.75 -14.33 -3.77
CA ILE A 155 13.39 -15.33 -2.91
C ILE A 155 12.61 -16.66 -2.95
N SER A 156 11.28 -16.61 -2.87
CA SER A 156 10.42 -17.80 -2.90
C SER A 156 10.52 -18.56 -4.23
N LEU A 157 10.55 -17.85 -5.36
CA LEU A 157 10.75 -18.43 -6.69
C LEU A 157 12.14 -19.04 -6.85
N LYS A 158 13.19 -18.36 -6.33
CA LYS A 158 14.54 -18.94 -6.33
C LYS A 158 14.64 -20.19 -5.46
N ALA A 159 13.99 -20.19 -4.30
CA ALA A 159 13.95 -21.35 -3.42
C ALA A 159 13.32 -22.56 -4.12
N GLU A 160 12.21 -22.36 -4.84
CA GLU A 160 11.59 -23.42 -5.64
C GLU A 160 12.52 -23.94 -6.75
N SER A 161 13.14 -23.03 -7.51
CA SER A 161 14.08 -23.38 -8.59
C SER A 161 15.25 -24.24 -8.08
N SER A 162 15.76 -23.93 -6.88
CA SER A 162 16.82 -24.72 -6.25
C SER A 162 16.37 -26.13 -5.86
N ASN A 163 15.15 -26.27 -5.32
CA ASN A 163 14.60 -27.56 -4.93
C ASN A 163 14.29 -28.43 -6.17
N MET A 164 13.71 -27.84 -7.21
CA MET A 164 13.33 -28.54 -8.45
C MET A 164 14.54 -29.08 -9.22
N ARG A 165 15.65 -28.32 -9.29
CA ARG A 165 16.89 -28.75 -9.97
C ARG A 165 17.44 -30.06 -9.41
N SER A 166 17.40 -30.25 -8.10
CA SER A 166 17.91 -31.48 -7.45
C SER A 166 17.03 -32.72 -7.73
N ARG A 167 15.71 -32.53 -7.88
CA ARG A 167 14.75 -33.60 -8.18
C ARG A 167 14.82 -34.04 -9.64
N VAL A 168 14.93 -33.09 -10.58
CA VAL A 168 15.08 -33.39 -12.01
C VAL A 168 16.46 -33.98 -12.30
N LYS A 169 17.53 -33.44 -11.70
CA LYS A 169 18.88 -34.00 -11.83
C LYS A 169 18.95 -35.44 -11.32
N ARG A 170 18.33 -35.75 -10.17
CA ARG A 170 18.21 -37.14 -9.67
C ARG A 170 17.36 -38.07 -10.55
N ARG A 171 16.32 -37.56 -11.21
CA ARG A 171 15.52 -38.36 -12.18
C ARG A 171 16.32 -38.66 -13.45
N VAL A 172 17.16 -37.72 -13.90
CA VAL A 172 18.06 -37.90 -15.06
C VAL A 172 19.25 -38.80 -14.71
N GLU A 173 19.83 -38.67 -13.51
CA GLU A 173 20.90 -39.55 -13.01
C GLU A 173 20.37 -40.95 -12.59
N GLY A 174 19.08 -41.07 -12.26
CA GLY A 174 18.40 -42.32 -11.93
C GLY A 174 18.07 -43.21 -13.14
N GLY A 175 18.42 -42.80 -14.36
CA GLY A 175 18.37 -43.67 -15.54
C GLY A 175 17.04 -43.79 -16.26
N ASP A 176 16.03 -42.97 -15.98
CA ASP A 176 14.80 -42.91 -16.81
C ASP A 176 15.08 -42.18 -18.14
N ARG A 177 15.75 -42.88 -19.06
CA ARG A 177 15.75 -42.63 -20.50
C ARG A 177 15.16 -43.85 -21.22
N LEU A 178 13.91 -44.20 -20.95
CA LEU A 178 13.24 -45.29 -21.65
C LEU A 178 12.29 -44.73 -22.71
N VAL A 179 12.85 -44.48 -23.88
CA VAL A 179 12.14 -44.51 -25.16
C VAL A 179 12.54 -45.84 -25.81
N CYS A 180 11.63 -46.81 -25.85
CA CYS A 180 11.74 -47.94 -26.76
C CYS A 180 11.15 -47.52 -28.11
N ILE A 181 11.95 -47.59 -29.17
CA ILE A 181 11.50 -47.49 -30.56
C ILE A 181 11.55 -48.92 -31.12
N PRO A 182 10.47 -49.41 -31.75
CA PRO A 182 10.35 -50.80 -32.23
C PRO A 182 11.38 -51.16 -33.32
#